data_AF-A0AB38AUG2-F1
#
_entry.id   AF-A0AB38AUG2-F1
#
_cell.length_a   1.000
_cell.length_b   1.000
_cell.length_c   1.000
_cell.angle_alpha   90.00
_cell.angle_beta   90.00
_cell.angle_gamma   90.00
#
_symmetry.space_group_name_H-M   'P 1'
#
loop_
_entity.id
_entity.type
_entity.pdbx_description
1 polymer ?
#
loop_
_entity_poly.entity_id
_entity_poly.type
_entity_poly.pdbx_seq_one_letter_code
_entity_poly.pdbx_strand_id
1 'polypeptide(L)' 'MSTATSASTTHRCPECDDLERGRKLAVAARDLSRVTDFNVLIARHRDRHQPE' A
#
# COMPACT_ATOMS: atom_id res chain seq x y z
N MET A 1 -19.66 6.54 8.30
CA MET A 1 -20.24 6.23 6.97
C MET A 1 -19.08 5.89 6.05
N SER A 2 -18.93 4.61 5.72
CA SER A 2 -17.83 4.09 4.92
C SER A 2 -18.33 3.85 3.50
N THR A 3 -17.89 4.66 2.54
CA THR A 3 -18.17 4.43 1.12
C THR A 3 -16.84 4.30 0.39
N ALA A 4 -16.30 3.08 0.40
CA ALA A 4 -15.27 2.69 -0.56
C ALA A 4 -15.95 2.62 -1.94
N THR A 5 -15.72 3.64 -2.75
CA THR A 5 -16.19 3.70 -4.14
C THR A 5 -15.24 2.87 -4.99
N SER A 6 -15.73 1.72 -5.47
CA SER A 6 -15.10 0.95 -6.54
C SER A 6 -15.22 1.73 -7.84
N ALA A 7 -14.13 2.33 -8.30
CA ALA A 7 -14.02 2.92 -9.63
C ALA A 7 -12.98 2.13 -10.43
N SER A 8 -13.47 1.24 -11.31
CA SER A 8 -12.67 0.58 -12.34
C SER A 8 -12.35 1.57 -13.46
N THR A 9 -11.29 2.33 -13.26
CA THR A 9 -10.44 2.84 -14.35
C THR A 9 -9.13 2.05 -14.25
N THR A 10 -8.11 2.27 -15.07
CA THR A 10 -6.76 1.74 -14.77
C THR A 10 -6.22 2.47 -13.53
N HIS A 11 -6.85 2.21 -12.38
CA HIS A 11 -6.90 3.04 -11.20
C HIS A 11 -5.71 2.68 -10.33
N ARG A 12 -4.67 3.52 -10.34
CA ARG A 12 -3.67 3.46 -9.28
C ARG A 12 -4.41 3.61 -7.96
N CYS A 13 -4.30 2.60 -7.10
CA CYS A 13 -4.85 2.71 -5.76
C CYS A 13 -4.01 3.72 -4.98
N PRO A 14 -4.59 4.85 -4.50
CA PRO A 14 -3.83 5.86 -3.80
C PRO A 14 -3.16 5.30 -2.54
N GLU A 15 -3.81 4.34 -1.86
CA GLU A 15 -3.24 3.67 -0.68
C GLU A 15 -2.02 2.80 -1.05
N CYS A 16 -1.98 2.18 -2.24
CA CYS A 16 -0.75 1.53 -2.74
C CYS A 16 0.39 2.54 -2.90
N ASP A 17 0.12 3.68 -3.54
CA ASP A 17 1.13 4.73 -3.78
C ASP A 17 1.68 5.30 -2.46
N ASP A 18 0.80 5.53 -1.47
CA ASP A 18 1.19 6.01 -0.15
C ASP A 18 2.04 4.98 0.63
N LEU A 19 1.66 3.70 0.59
CA LEU A 19 2.42 2.62 1.21
C LEU A 19 3.80 2.45 0.55
N GLU A 20 3.89 2.53 -0.78
CA GLU A 20 5.18 2.49 -1.48
C GLU A 20 6.06 3.71 -1.18
N ARG A 21 5.46 4.89 -1.05
CA ARG A 21 6.17 6.11 -0.65
C ARG A 21 6.70 5.99 0.78
N GLY A 22 5.87 5.52 1.71
CA GLY A 22 6.26 5.26 3.09
C GLY A 22 7.42 4.27 3.19
N ARG A 23 7.38 3.17 2.42
CA ARG A 23 8.48 2.21 2.33
C ARG A 23 9.78 2.87 1.85
N LYS A 24 9.73 3.68 0.79
CA LYS A 24 10.92 4.38 0.25
C LYS A 24 11.55 5.32 1.29
N LEU A 25 10.72 6.04 2.04
CA LEU A 25 11.20 6.91 3.14
C LEU A 25 11.85 6.08 4.26
N ALA A 26 11.26 4.95 4.65
CA ALA A 26 11.85 4.07 5.65
C ALA A 26 13.20 3.47 5.19
N VAL A 27 13.32 3.08 3.91
CA VAL A 27 14.59 2.64 3.32
C VAL A 27 15.63 3.76 3.35
N ALA A 28 15.24 4.98 2.97
CA ALA A 28 16.14 6.14 2.99
C ALA A 28 16.62 6.47 4.41
N ALA A 29 15.75 6.30 5.42
CA ALA A 29 16.08 6.44 6.83
C ALA A 29 16.88 5.25 7.41
N ARG A 30 17.11 4.18 6.62
CA ARG A 30 17.73 2.91 7.05
C ARG A 30 16.99 2.25 8.22
N ASP A 31 15.69 2.50 8.34
CA ASP A 31 14.84 1.91 9.38
C ASP A 31 14.29 0.56 8.90
N LEU A 32 15.05 -0.51 9.14
CA LEU A 32 14.70 -1.86 8.69
C LEU A 32 13.43 -2.40 9.35
N SER A 33 13.10 -1.95 10.57
CA SER A 33 11.86 -2.32 11.25
C SER A 33 10.66 -1.79 10.46
N ARG A 34 10.66 -0.48 10.16
CA ARG A 34 9.58 0.13 9.38
C ARG A 34 9.49 -0.40 7.96
N VAL A 35 10.62 -0.70 7.32
CA VAL A 35 10.62 -1.31 5.98
C VAL A 35 9.87 -2.64 5.99
N THR A 36 10.07 -3.45 7.02
CA THR A 36 9.38 -4.74 7.19
C THR A 36 7.88 -4.54 7.39
N ASP A 37 7.48 -3.61 8.25
CA ASP A 37 6.07 -3.25 8.45
C ASP A 37 5.39 -2.82 7.14
N PHE A 38 6.05 -1.93 6.38
CA PHE A 38 5.53 -1.51 5.07
C PHE A 38 5.42 -2.67 4.08
N ASN A 39 6.37 -3.60 4.06
CA ASN A 39 6.28 -4.78 3.19
C ASN A 39 5.05 -5.64 3.52
N VAL A 40 4.75 -5.85 4.80
CA VAL A 40 3.56 -6.60 5.25
C VAL A 40 2.28 -5.85 4.86
N LEU A 41 2.23 -4.53 5.10
CA LEU A 41 1.06 -3.71 4.76
C LEU A 41 0.79 -3.71 3.25
N ILE A 42 1.83 -3.56 2.42
CA ILE A 42 1.71 -3.60 0.96
C ILE A 42 1.19 -4.97 0.50
N ALA A 43 1.74 -6.07 1.03
CA ALA A 43 1.30 -7.41 0.65
C ALA A 43 -0.18 -7.64 0.98
N ARG A 44 -0.59 -7.30 2.21
CA ARG A 44 -1.99 -7.41 2.66
C ARG A 44 -2.92 -6.51 1.86
N HIS A 45 -2.49 -5.32 1.49
CA HIS A 45 -3.30 -4.40 0.71
C HIS A 45 -3.45 -4.88 -0.73
N ARG A 46 -2.40 -5.46 -1.33
CA ARG A 46 -2.45 -6.08 -2.67
C ARG A 46 -3.35 -7.30 -2.74
N ASP A 47 -3.39 -8.11 -1.68
CA ASP A 47 -4.31 -9.25 -1.57
C ASP A 47 -5.77 -8.81 -1.74
N ARG A 48 -6.15 -7.65 -1.19
CA ARG A 48 -7.49 -7.05 -1.35
C ARG A 48 -7.79 -6.56 -2.77
N HIS A 49 -6.77 -6.38 -3.61
CA HIS A 49 -6.92 -6.01 -5.02
C HIS A 49 -7.06 -7.22 -5.94
N GLN A 50 -6.89 -8.44 -5.43
CA GLN A 50 -7.18 -9.64 -6.21
C GLN A 50 -8.65 -10.02 -5.96
N PRO A 51 -9.59 -9.65 -6.85
CA PRO A 51 -10.87 -10.34 -6.88
C PRO A 51 -10.60 -11.79 -7.28
N GLU A 52 -11.28 -12.69 -6.59
CA GLU A 52 -11.37 -14.14 -6.86
C GLU A 52 -11.49 -14.52 -8.34
#